data_AF-A0A1V5G8Q3-F1
#
_entry.id   AF-A0A1V5G8Q3-F1
#
_cell.length_a   1.000
_cell.length_b   1.000
_cell.length_c   1.000
_cell.angle_alpha   90.00
_cell.angle_beta   90.00
_cell.angle_gamma   90.00
#
_symmetry.space_group_name_H-M   'P 1'
#
loop_
_entity.id
_entity.type
_entity.pdbx_description
1 polymer ?
#
loop_
_entity_poly.entity_id
_entity_poly.type
_entity_poly.pdbx_seq_one_letter_code
_entity_poly.pdbx_strand_id
1 'polypeptide(L)'
;MRQFIEGGTNEVAYLNRYVKLTTMDSVMTFSREYNSTVANDLNLQYYYYAGTLIEDSRPFCSARAGRYFKKSEVESWANLGKWDGRKPGTNKNTIFSYAGGWGCRHEIYPVTKTQYTVAQKRGKAGLK
;
A
#
# COMPACT_ATOMS: atom_id res chain seq x y z
N MET A 1 24.01 17.91 18.65
CA MET A 1 23.66 17.90 17.21
C MET A 1 24.24 16.68 16.48
N ARG A 2 25.53 16.36 16.65
CA ARG A 2 26.18 15.21 15.98
C ARG A 2 25.58 13.84 16.33
N GLN A 3 25.28 13.58 17.60
CA GLN A 3 24.58 12.36 18.05
C GLN A 3 23.17 12.18 17.46
N PHE A 4 22.50 13.26 17.05
CA PHE A 4 21.20 13.17 16.37
C PHE A 4 21.33 12.62 14.94
N ILE A 5 22.47 12.91 14.30
CA ILE A 5 22.79 12.46 12.93
C ILE A 5 23.45 11.08 12.94
N GLU A 6 24.37 10.82 13.88
CA GLU A 6 25.18 9.60 13.93
C GLU A 6 24.54 8.48 14.79
N GLY A 7 23.58 8.82 15.66
CA GLY A 7 22.96 7.88 16.60
C GLY A 7 23.83 7.61 17.83
N GLY A 8 23.25 6.95 18.83
CA GLY A 8 23.95 6.46 20.03
C GLY A 8 24.17 4.95 19.96
N THR A 9 24.85 4.36 20.96
CA THR A 9 25.11 2.91 21.04
C THR A 9 23.83 2.05 21.06
N ASN A 10 22.71 2.59 21.54
CA ASN A 10 21.40 1.91 21.60
C ASN A 10 20.30 2.60 20.77
N GLU A 11 20.60 3.69 20.07
CA GLU A 11 19.59 4.47 19.32
C GLU A 11 19.97 4.58 17.85
N VAL A 12 19.08 4.10 16.99
CA VAL A 12 19.26 4.24 15.53
C VAL A 12 19.29 5.72 15.17
N ALA A 13 20.33 6.13 14.46
CA ALA A 13 20.46 7.48 13.93
C ALA A 13 19.17 7.97 13.26
N TYR A 14 18.73 9.18 13.62
CA TYR A 14 17.50 9.77 13.07
C TYR A 14 17.57 9.87 11.54
N LEU A 15 18.76 10.19 11.01
CA LEU A 15 19.04 10.21 9.57
C LEU A 15 18.79 8.84 8.94
N ASN A 16 19.27 7.75 9.54
CA ASN A 16 19.07 6.40 9.02
C ASN A 16 17.60 6.02 8.95
N ARG A 17 16.81 6.39 9.97
CA ARG A 17 15.36 6.17 9.97
C ARG A 17 14.67 6.94 8.84
N TYR A 18 15.03 8.20 8.65
CA TYR A 18 14.45 9.06 7.61
C TYR A 18 14.82 8.55 6.21
N VAL A 19 16.10 8.27 5.96
CA VAL A 19 16.59 7.74 4.69
C VAL A 19 15.88 6.42 4.37
N LYS A 20 15.82 5.49 5.32
CA LYS A 20 15.12 4.21 5.14
C LYS A 20 13.66 4.41 4.77
N LEU A 21 12.93 5.26 5.51
CA LEU A 21 11.51 5.52 5.23
C LEU A 21 11.33 6.12 3.84
N THR A 22 12.04 7.20 3.52
CA THR A 22 11.93 7.90 2.23
C THR A 22 12.31 6.98 1.07
N THR A 23 13.40 6.22 1.16
CA THR A 23 13.80 5.29 0.10
C THR A 23 12.76 4.19 -0.12
N MET A 24 12.26 3.57 0.96
CA MET A 24 11.21 2.56 0.84
C MET A 24 9.93 3.16 0.24
N ASP A 25 9.52 4.35 0.68
CA ASP A 25 8.35 5.03 0.16
C ASP A 25 8.47 5.38 -1.32
N SER A 26 9.63 5.87 -1.77
CA SER A 26 9.89 6.16 -3.18
C SER A 26 9.80 4.91 -4.04
N VAL A 27 10.44 3.80 -3.63
CA VAL A 27 10.41 2.53 -4.37
C VAL A 27 8.99 1.98 -4.46
N MET A 28 8.26 1.96 -3.34
CA MET A 28 6.89 1.42 -3.31
C MET A 28 5.91 2.30 -4.08
N THR A 29 6.03 3.63 -4.01
CA THR A 29 5.18 4.54 -4.79
C THR A 29 5.44 4.38 -6.29
N PHE A 30 6.71 4.29 -6.72
CA PHE A 30 7.06 4.05 -8.12
C PHE A 30 6.48 2.73 -8.65
N SER A 31 6.67 1.63 -7.92
CA SER A 31 6.14 0.31 -8.29
C SER A 31 4.62 0.31 -8.46
N ARG A 32 3.89 0.96 -7.53
CA ARG A 32 2.43 1.09 -7.62
C ARG A 32 1.97 2.01 -8.75
N GLU A 33 2.72 3.06 -9.05
CA GLU A 33 2.45 3.92 -10.21
C GLU A 33 2.62 3.15 -11.51
N TYR A 34 3.69 2.36 -11.65
CA TYR A 34 3.86 1.46 -12.79
C TYR A 34 2.69 0.49 -12.94
N ASN A 35 2.28 -0.15 -11.84
CA ASN A 35 1.11 -1.03 -11.81
C ASN A 35 -0.19 -0.29 -12.20
N SER A 36 -0.34 0.96 -11.79
CA SER A 36 -1.50 1.79 -12.14
C SER A 36 -1.51 2.15 -13.62
N THR A 37 -0.36 2.46 -14.22
CA THR A 37 -0.22 2.69 -15.67
C THR A 37 -0.60 1.43 -16.45
N VAL A 38 -0.03 0.27 -16.09
CA VAL A 38 -0.38 -1.01 -16.73
C VAL A 38 -1.87 -1.31 -16.60
N ALA A 39 -2.47 -1.04 -15.43
CA ALA A 39 -3.90 -1.23 -15.22
C ALA A 39 -4.74 -0.33 -16.13
N ASN A 40 -4.33 0.93 -16.32
CA ASN A 40 -5.03 1.87 -17.18
C ASN A 40 -4.90 1.49 -18.65
N ASP A 41 -3.71 1.11 -19.12
CA ASP A 41 -3.45 0.70 -20.50
C ASP A 41 -4.26 -0.54 -20.89
N LEU A 42 -4.36 -1.52 -19.97
CA LEU A 42 -5.12 -2.76 -20.17
C LEU A 42 -6.59 -2.64 -19.71
N ASN A 43 -7.03 -1.46 -19.28
CA ASN A 43 -8.36 -1.17 -18.73
C ASN A 43 -8.84 -2.18 -17.66
N LEU A 44 -7.93 -2.60 -16.77
CA LEU A 44 -8.19 -3.57 -15.72
C LEU A 44 -8.98 -2.94 -14.57
N GLN A 45 -10.01 -3.65 -14.11
CA GLN A 45 -10.97 -3.17 -13.10
C GLN A 45 -10.82 -3.86 -11.75
N TYR A 46 -9.84 -4.76 -11.60
CA TYR A 46 -9.67 -5.58 -10.41
C TYR A 46 -8.23 -5.50 -9.92
N TYR A 47 -8.08 -5.54 -8.61
CA TYR A 47 -6.81 -5.39 -7.93
C TYR A 47 -6.64 -6.44 -6.84
N TYR A 48 -5.40 -6.90 -6.68
CA TYR A 48 -4.96 -7.77 -5.61
C TYR A 48 -4.06 -6.96 -4.67
N TYR A 49 -4.44 -6.91 -3.39
CA TYR A 49 -3.65 -6.23 -2.37
C TYR A 49 -2.59 -7.21 -1.82
N ALA A 50 -1.44 -7.20 -2.47
CA ALA A 50 -0.33 -8.12 -2.19
C ALA A 50 0.54 -7.62 -1.05
N GLY A 51 1.09 -8.57 -0.29
CA GLY A 51 2.01 -8.29 0.80
C GLY A 51 1.76 -9.22 1.99
N THR A 52 2.75 -9.29 2.86
CA THR A 52 2.72 -10.10 4.07
C THR A 52 2.45 -9.22 5.27
N LEU A 53 1.76 -9.79 6.26
CA LEU A 53 1.60 -9.15 7.55
C LEU A 53 2.84 -9.39 8.41
N ILE A 54 3.23 -8.33 9.09
CA ILE A 54 4.27 -8.23 10.11
C ILE A 54 3.64 -7.71 11.41
N GLU A 55 4.33 -7.82 12.55
CA GLU A 55 3.80 -7.49 13.87
C GLU A 55 3.24 -6.05 13.97
N ASP A 56 3.88 -5.08 13.30
CA ASP A 56 3.48 -3.67 13.25
C ASP A 56 2.51 -3.34 12.10
N SER A 57 1.83 -4.35 11.54
CA SER A 57 0.87 -4.13 10.46
C SER A 57 -0.37 -3.39 10.93
N ARG A 58 -0.65 -2.26 10.27
CA ARG A 58 -1.79 -1.40 10.58
C ARG A 58 -3.13 -2.06 10.25
N PRO A 59 -4.23 -1.69 10.95
CA PRO A 59 -5.59 -2.18 10.67
C PRO A 59 -6.00 -2.01 9.20
N PHE A 60 -5.56 -0.93 8.55
CA PHE A 60 -5.80 -0.70 7.12
C PHE A 60 -5.21 -1.83 6.26
N CYS A 61 -3.96 -2.19 6.52
CA CYS A 61 -3.24 -3.21 5.76
C CYS A 61 -3.74 -4.62 6.10
N SER A 62 -3.96 -4.91 7.38
CA SER A 62 -4.39 -6.23 7.85
C SER A 62 -5.75 -6.66 7.32
N ALA A 63 -6.68 -5.70 7.19
CA ALA A 63 -8.00 -5.97 6.61
C ALA A 63 -7.97 -6.27 5.11
N ARG A 64 -6.88 -5.95 4.41
CA ARG A 64 -6.77 -6.03 2.93
C ARG A 64 -5.72 -7.01 2.44
N ALA A 65 -4.72 -7.34 3.26
CA ALA A 65 -3.62 -8.23 2.88
C ALA A 65 -4.14 -9.56 2.34
N GLY A 66 -3.73 -9.90 1.11
CA GLY A 66 -4.09 -11.15 0.47
C GLY A 66 -5.52 -11.21 -0.08
N ARG A 67 -6.22 -10.07 -0.16
CA ARG A 67 -7.59 -9.96 -0.65
C ARG A 67 -7.67 -9.28 -2.02
N TYR A 68 -8.79 -9.51 -2.68
CA TYR A 68 -9.09 -9.03 -4.03
C TYR A 68 -10.21 -7.99 -3.99
N PHE A 69 -10.04 -6.92 -4.75
CA PHE A 69 -10.92 -5.76 -4.75
C PHE A 69 -11.23 -5.29 -6.17
N LYS A 70 -12.39 -4.67 -6.35
CA LYS A 70 -12.73 -3.91 -7.56
C LYS A 70 -12.09 -2.53 -7.49
N LYS A 71 -11.90 -1.90 -8.64
CA LYS A 71 -11.41 -0.51 -8.75
C LYS A 71 -12.19 0.45 -7.84
N SER A 72 -13.53 0.37 -7.87
CA SER A 72 -14.41 1.20 -7.06
C SER A 72 -14.23 0.98 -5.55
N GLU A 73 -13.94 -0.25 -5.12
CA GLU A 73 -13.65 -0.56 -3.73
C GLU A 73 -12.32 0.08 -3.30
N VAL A 74 -11.30 0.02 -4.15
CA VAL A 74 -10.00 0.66 -3.89
C VAL A 74 -10.14 2.19 -3.81
N GLU A 75 -10.87 2.80 -4.76
CA GLU A 75 -11.16 4.24 -4.76
C GLU A 75 -11.89 4.69 -3.49
N SER A 76 -12.81 3.85 -2.98
CA SER A 76 -13.55 4.14 -1.76
C SER A 76 -12.67 4.24 -0.52
N TRP A 77 -11.48 3.64 -0.52
CA TRP A 77 -10.59 3.69 0.64
C TRP A 77 -10.11 5.10 0.97
N ALA A 78 -10.06 5.99 -0.02
CA ALA A 78 -9.77 7.40 0.19
C ALA A 78 -10.80 8.10 1.12
N ASN A 79 -12.02 7.55 1.22
CA ASN A 79 -13.11 8.11 2.03
C ASN A 79 -13.16 7.55 3.46
N LEU A 80 -12.31 6.58 3.82
CA LEU A 80 -12.32 5.95 5.15
C LEU A 80 -11.91 6.88 6.30
N GLY A 81 -11.50 8.11 6.01
CA GLY A 81 -11.03 9.08 7.00
C GLY A 81 -9.53 8.99 7.25
N LYS A 82 -9.08 9.33 8.47
CA LYS A 82 -7.66 9.26 8.84
C LYS A 82 -7.34 7.86 9.38
N TRP A 83 -6.36 7.20 8.79
CA TRP A 83 -5.74 5.99 9.35
C TRP A 83 -4.25 6.23 9.56
N ASP A 84 -3.64 5.36 10.36
CA ASP A 84 -2.24 5.49 10.72
C ASP A 84 -1.32 5.45 9.49
N GLY A 85 -0.43 6.44 9.40
CA GLY A 85 0.50 6.66 8.30
C GLY A 85 -0.13 7.10 6.96
N ARG A 86 -1.43 7.44 6.89
CA ARG A 86 -2.05 8.00 5.68
C ARG A 86 -1.25 9.20 5.14
N LYS A 87 -0.86 9.16 3.85
CA LYS A 87 -0.16 10.29 3.22
C LYS A 87 -1.11 11.48 3.00
N PRO A 88 -0.65 12.73 3.21
CA PRO A 88 -1.43 13.90 2.83
C PRO A 88 -1.70 13.89 1.31
N GLY A 89 -2.86 14.35 0.89
CA GLY A 89 -3.27 14.30 -0.52
C GLY A 89 -3.79 12.94 -1.01
N THR A 90 -3.99 11.97 -0.12
CA THR A 90 -4.66 10.70 -0.46
C THR A 90 -6.12 10.95 -0.88
N ASN A 91 -6.43 10.69 -2.14
CA ASN A 91 -7.74 10.83 -2.78
C ASN A 91 -8.02 9.59 -3.67
N LYS A 92 -9.15 9.58 -4.39
CA LYS A 92 -9.58 8.43 -5.23
C LYS A 92 -8.55 8.01 -6.29
N ASN A 93 -7.75 8.95 -6.80
CA ASN A 93 -6.73 8.66 -7.82
C ASN A 93 -5.39 8.28 -7.18
N THR A 94 -4.99 8.96 -6.11
CA THR A 94 -3.68 8.75 -5.47
C THR A 94 -3.64 7.55 -4.52
N ILE A 95 -4.80 6.99 -4.14
CA ILE A 95 -4.87 5.81 -3.26
C ILE A 95 -4.19 4.58 -3.86
N PHE A 96 -4.15 4.45 -5.19
CA PHE A 96 -3.44 3.37 -5.87
C PHE A 96 -1.93 3.46 -5.65
N SER A 97 -1.36 4.67 -5.68
CA SER A 97 0.06 4.92 -5.44
C SER A 97 0.43 4.95 -3.95
N TYR A 98 -0.46 5.47 -3.10
CA TYR A 98 -0.18 5.67 -1.67
C TYR A 98 -0.58 4.49 -0.80
N ALA A 99 -1.58 3.70 -1.19
CA ALA A 99 -2.05 2.52 -0.48
C ALA A 99 -2.24 2.77 1.04
N GLY A 100 -1.58 1.98 1.89
CA GLY A 100 -1.58 2.14 3.35
C GLY A 100 -0.79 3.33 3.89
N GLY A 101 -0.13 4.10 3.02
CA GLY A 101 0.58 5.34 3.35
C GLY A 101 2.08 5.17 3.57
N TRP A 102 2.68 6.03 4.41
CA TRP A 102 4.12 6.03 4.70
C TRP A 102 4.60 4.67 5.18
N GLY A 103 5.72 4.16 4.66
CA GLY A 103 6.29 2.87 5.03
C GLY A 103 5.43 1.65 4.72
N CYS A 104 4.37 1.79 3.92
CA CYS A 104 3.55 0.65 3.52
C CYS A 104 4.32 -0.23 2.52
N ARG A 105 4.44 -1.52 2.83
CA ARG A 105 5.13 -2.53 2.01
C ARG A 105 4.22 -3.30 1.05
N HIS A 106 2.93 -2.99 1.05
CA HIS A 106 1.95 -3.72 0.24
C HIS A 106 1.91 -3.18 -1.19
N GLU A 107 1.61 -4.05 -2.14
CA GLU A 107 1.44 -3.71 -3.55
C GLU A 107 -0.03 -3.81 -3.94
N ILE A 108 -0.43 -3.01 -4.93
CA ILE A 108 -1.76 -3.07 -5.52
C ILE A 108 -1.59 -3.56 -6.96
N TYR A 109 -1.60 -4.89 -7.13
CA TYR A 109 -1.40 -5.48 -8.45
C TYR A 109 -2.70 -5.52 -9.23
N PRO A 110 -2.72 -5.05 -10.48
CA PRO A 110 -3.87 -5.23 -11.34
C PRO A 110 -4.00 -6.71 -11.71
N VAL A 111 -5.23 -7.21 -11.69
CA VAL A 111 -5.53 -8.61 -11.98
C VAL A 111 -6.67 -8.73 -12.98
N THR A 112 -6.71 -9.84 -13.70
CA THR A 112 -7.76 -10.09 -14.68
C THR A 112 -9.09 -10.44 -13.98
N LYS A 113 -10.20 -10.27 -14.71
CA LYS A 113 -11.53 -10.69 -14.24
C LYS A 113 -11.55 -12.17 -13.84
N THR A 114 -10.86 -13.03 -14.58
CA THR A 114 -10.77 -14.47 -14.30
C THR A 114 -10.08 -14.75 -12.97
N GLN A 115 -9.00 -14.03 -12.66
CA GLN A 115 -8.33 -14.16 -11.36
C GLN A 115 -9.23 -13.69 -10.22
N TYR A 116 -9.95 -12.58 -10.41
CA TYR A 116 -10.91 -12.07 -9.42
C TYR A 116 -12.05 -13.07 -9.15
N THR A 117 -12.64 -13.67 -10.19
CA THR A 117 -13.74 -14.63 -10.02
C THR A 117 -13.29 -15.90 -9.32
N VAL A 118 -12.07 -16.39 -9.60
CA VAL A 118 -11.48 -17.53 -8.87
C VAL A 118 -11.26 -17.16 -7.40
N ALA A 119 -10.75 -15.96 -7.11
CA ALA A 119 -10.58 -15.48 -5.74
C ALA A 119 -11.93 -15.33 -5.01
N GLN A 120 -12.96 -14.85 -5.70
CA GLN A 120 -14.32 -14.73 -5.16
C GLN A 120 -14.89 -16.10 -4.78
N LYS A 121 -14.75 -17.11 -5.65
CA LYS A 121 -15.15 -18.50 -5.34
C LYS A 121 -14.41 -19.08 -4.13
N ARG A 122 -13.18 -18.64 -3.90
CA ARG A 122 -12.36 -19.02 -2.74
C ARG A 122 -12.65 -18.19 -1.48
N GLY A 123 -13.64 -17.30 -1.50
CA GLY A 123 -13.97 -16.42 -0.38
C GLY A 123 -12.88 -15.37 -0.08
N LYS A 124 -12.05 -15.02 -1.07
CA LYS A 124 -10.95 -14.04 -0.95
C LYS A 124 -11.25 -12.66 -1.55
N ALA A 125 -12.49 -12.42 -1.95
CA ALA A 125 -12.95 -11.11 -2.39
C ALA A 125 -13.40 -10.28 -1.18
N GLY A 126 -13.08 -8.98 -1.17
CA GLY A 126 -13.46 -8.06 -0.10
C GLY A 126 -12.56 -8.11 1.14
N LEU A 127 -12.97 -7.42 2.20
CA LEU A 127 -12.19 -7.29 3.43
C LEU A 127 -12.07 -8.64 4.18
N LYS A 128 -11.01 -8.76 4.98
CA LYS A 128 -10.80 -9.91 5.88
C LYS A 128 -11.82 -9.92 7.01
#